data_AF-A0A2H3GMS2-F1
#
_entry.id   AF-A0A2H3GMS2-F1
#
_cell.length_a   1.000
_cell.length_b   1.000
_cell.length_c   1.000
_cell.angle_alpha   90.00
_cell.angle_beta   90.00
_cell.angle_gamma   90.00
#
_symmetry.space_group_name_H-M   'P 1'
#
loop_
_entity.id
_entity.type
_entity.pdbx_description
1 polymer ?
#
loop_
_entity_poly.entity_id
_entity_poly.type
_entity_poly.pdbx_seq_one_letter_code
_entity_poly.pdbx_strand_id
1 'polypeptide(L)'
;MLNYSDVEDPNHKEQLPLWAPRWHPKDWPDFYDMSDYGFKCSNNMEIALGSPINIQVLHLKGLYVDKVKMIKDWTPVLDQNVIAIGSMVIDHERLLNDQYGQDIIRPFVLTMMSGRVRPVVFGILHQDRPEDDSYLNYFIAFMIKLLLTSLAEDDDDQHYQRKILRLIKMAVDLSPLATHSEPIWKEPETWEFFNNTLTNLYPHDKETVPSYLEVLRSLSCNTKDDFVALLQNIGHCFQRKFFITERGYIGTGPRSLELGDSVCILFGGDARYIVRPRSPSSDEYIFLGNTYVHGIMEREATTT
;
A
#
# COMPACT_ATOMS: atom_id res chain seq x y z
N MET A 1 21.62 9.49 -1.86
CA MET A 1 22.34 8.53 -2.75
C MET A 1 21.65 7.17 -2.80
N LEU A 2 21.33 6.54 -1.66
CA LEU A 2 20.67 5.22 -1.61
C LEU A 2 19.19 5.21 -2.03
N ASN A 3 18.50 6.35 -2.00
CA ASN A 3 17.07 6.43 -2.37
C ASN A 3 16.83 6.14 -3.86
N TYR A 4 17.87 6.25 -4.70
CA TYR A 4 17.83 6.07 -6.15
C TYR A 4 18.24 4.66 -6.58
N SER A 5 18.37 3.71 -5.65
CA SER A 5 18.87 2.38 -5.93
C SER A 5 17.80 1.33 -5.65
N ASP A 6 17.39 0.63 -6.70
CA ASP A 6 16.54 -0.55 -6.67
C ASP A 6 17.30 -1.71 -7.34
N VAL A 7 17.41 -2.84 -6.64
CA VAL A 7 18.10 -4.04 -7.15
C VAL A 7 17.05 -4.96 -7.74
N GLU A 8 17.06 -5.12 -9.07
CA GLU A 8 16.12 -6.00 -9.77
C GLU A 8 16.44 -7.49 -9.56
N ASP A 9 17.72 -7.86 -9.68
CA ASP A 9 18.21 -9.24 -9.48
C ASP A 9 19.44 -9.24 -8.55
N PRO A 10 19.28 -9.66 -7.28
CA PRO A 10 20.39 -9.69 -6.33
C PRO A 10 21.44 -10.77 -6.63
N ASN A 11 21.18 -11.69 -7.56
CA ASN A 11 22.10 -12.79 -7.90
C ASN A 11 22.98 -12.48 -9.13
N HIS A 12 22.77 -11.34 -9.80
CA HIS A 12 23.51 -10.99 -11.00
C HIS A 12 24.96 -10.59 -10.69
N LYS A 13 25.91 -11.48 -10.96
CA LYS A 13 27.32 -11.33 -10.53
C LYS A 13 28.04 -10.11 -11.11
N GLU A 14 27.67 -9.64 -12.31
CA GLU A 14 28.24 -8.44 -12.93
C GLU A 14 27.73 -7.13 -12.30
N GLN A 15 26.76 -7.20 -11.38
CA GLN A 15 26.19 -6.04 -10.68
C GLN A 15 26.75 -5.82 -9.27
N LEU A 16 27.80 -6.56 -8.89
CA LEU A 16 28.49 -6.40 -7.61
C LEU A 16 29.52 -5.25 -7.67
N PRO A 17 29.69 -4.47 -6.58
CA PRO A 17 29.01 -4.58 -5.30
C PRO A 17 27.63 -3.88 -5.26
N LEU A 18 26.64 -4.56 -4.67
CA LEU A 18 25.23 -4.10 -4.61
C LEU A 18 24.96 -2.90 -3.69
N TRP A 19 25.94 -2.45 -2.90
CA TRP A 19 25.85 -1.24 -2.06
C TRP A 19 26.39 0.01 -2.74
N ALA A 20 26.98 -0.10 -3.94
CA ALA A 20 27.36 1.06 -4.74
C ALA A 20 26.10 1.57 -5.46
N PRO A 21 25.52 2.72 -5.06
CA PRO A 21 24.32 3.22 -5.69
C PRO A 21 24.61 3.52 -7.15
N ARG A 22 23.81 2.92 -8.05
CA ARG A 22 23.83 3.21 -9.48
C ARG A 22 22.62 4.05 -9.82
N TRP A 23 22.82 5.02 -10.70
CA TRP A 23 21.73 5.80 -11.26
C TRP A 23 21.06 4.96 -12.37
N HIS A 24 19.75 4.79 -12.31
CA HIS A 24 19.01 4.33 -13.48
C HIS A 24 19.25 5.30 -14.64
N PRO A 25 19.39 4.82 -15.90
CA PRO A 25 19.46 5.71 -17.06
C PRO A 25 18.27 6.68 -17.06
N LYS A 26 18.49 7.95 -17.38
CA LYS A 26 17.44 9.00 -17.37
C LYS A 26 16.21 8.66 -18.23
N ASP A 27 16.37 7.75 -19.18
CA ASP A 27 15.33 7.36 -20.13
C ASP A 27 14.63 6.05 -19.75
N TRP A 28 14.76 5.58 -18.50
CA TRP A 28 14.09 4.36 -18.05
C TRP A 28 12.59 4.60 -17.85
N PRO A 29 11.71 4.00 -18.66
CA PRO A 29 10.29 4.04 -18.39
C PRO A 29 10.03 3.20 -17.13
N ASP A 30 9.28 3.74 -16.16
CA ASP A 30 8.76 3.05 -14.97
C ASP A 30 9.55 3.13 -13.65
N PHE A 31 10.58 3.96 -13.51
CA PHE A 31 11.23 4.20 -12.20
C PHE A 31 10.46 5.25 -11.36
N TYR A 32 10.10 4.91 -10.12
CA TYR A 32 9.41 5.81 -9.18
C TYR A 32 10.31 6.18 -7.99
N ASP A 33 10.79 7.43 -7.94
CA ASP A 33 11.64 7.94 -6.87
C ASP A 33 10.83 8.35 -5.64
N MET A 34 11.10 7.74 -4.47
CA MET A 34 10.47 8.10 -3.19
C MET A 34 10.74 9.55 -2.77
N SER A 35 11.80 10.19 -3.27
CA SER A 35 12.12 11.59 -2.95
C SER A 35 11.14 12.60 -3.57
N ASP A 36 10.53 12.25 -4.71
CA ASP A 36 9.45 13.03 -5.36
C ASP A 36 8.19 13.11 -4.49
N TYR A 37 8.13 12.33 -3.41
CA TYR A 37 6.97 12.14 -2.55
C TYR A 37 7.16 12.67 -1.13
N GLY A 38 8.11 13.61 -1.00
CA GLY A 38 8.23 14.46 0.19
C GLY A 38 8.77 13.76 1.43
N PHE A 39 9.34 12.56 1.31
CA PHE A 39 10.04 11.90 2.41
C PHE A 39 11.37 12.61 2.68
N LYS A 40 11.53 13.19 3.88
CA LYS A 40 12.78 13.79 4.38
C LYS A 40 12.97 13.43 5.85
N CYS A 41 14.15 12.94 6.25
CA CYS A 41 14.54 12.80 7.66
C CYS A 41 16.06 12.83 7.84
N SER A 42 16.51 13.50 8.92
CA SER A 42 17.90 13.74 9.34
C SER A 42 18.73 14.66 8.42
N ASN A 43 18.54 15.98 8.56
CA ASN A 43 19.42 17.00 7.97
C ASN A 43 20.79 17.15 8.69
N ASN A 44 21.08 16.41 9.76
CA ASN A 44 22.15 16.78 10.71
C ASN A 44 23.12 15.66 11.12
N MET A 45 23.31 14.61 10.33
CA MET A 45 24.38 13.63 10.61
C MET A 45 25.40 13.56 9.48
N GLU A 46 26.64 13.94 9.80
CA GLU A 46 27.79 13.71 8.91
C GLU A 46 28.05 12.21 8.76
N ILE A 47 28.26 11.78 7.50
CA ILE A 47 28.68 10.42 7.18
C ILE A 47 30.12 10.25 7.70
N ALA A 48 30.30 9.49 8.77
CA ALA A 48 31.62 9.10 9.25
C ALA A 48 32.18 7.98 8.37
N LEU A 49 33.17 8.30 7.53
CA LEU A 49 33.92 7.32 6.74
C LEU A 49 34.99 6.66 7.60
N GLY A 50 34.87 5.35 7.82
CA GLY A 50 35.92 4.51 8.41
C GLY A 50 36.84 3.91 7.33
N SER A 51 38.05 3.51 7.71
CA SER A 51 38.93 2.77 6.80
C SER A 51 38.31 1.40 6.45
N PRO A 52 38.13 1.08 5.16
CA PRO A 52 37.47 -0.17 4.77
C PRO A 52 38.38 -1.37 5.03
N ILE A 53 37.87 -2.36 5.77
CA ILE A 53 38.52 -3.68 5.93
C ILE A 53 38.25 -4.55 4.69
N ASN A 54 37.11 -4.32 4.01
CA ASN A 54 36.71 -4.95 2.77
C ASN A 54 36.08 -3.91 1.83
N ILE A 55 36.72 -3.63 0.69
CA ILE A 55 36.24 -2.67 -0.32
C ILE A 55 34.97 -3.14 -1.05
N GLN A 56 34.47 -4.35 -0.76
CA GLN A 56 33.22 -4.91 -1.27
C GLN A 56 32.09 -4.88 -0.23
N VAL A 57 32.27 -4.23 0.92
CA VAL A 57 31.23 -4.09 1.96
C VAL A 57 31.18 -2.66 2.45
N LEU A 58 30.00 -2.04 2.37
CA LEU A 58 29.74 -0.73 2.97
C LEU A 58 29.24 -0.93 4.41
N HIS A 59 30.00 -0.45 5.38
CA HIS A 59 29.60 -0.46 6.77
C HIS A 59 28.63 0.68 7.05
N LEU A 60 27.36 0.35 7.32
CA LEU A 60 26.32 1.29 7.72
C LEU A 60 25.81 0.96 9.12
N LYS A 61 25.51 1.99 9.89
CA LYS A 61 24.74 1.86 11.14
C LYS A 61 23.26 1.96 10.83
N GLY A 62 22.43 1.28 11.60
CA GLY A 62 20.99 1.32 11.42
C GLY A 62 20.22 0.63 12.53
N LEU A 63 18.90 0.65 12.41
CA LEU A 63 17.96 -0.03 13.29
C LEU A 63 17.25 -1.13 12.51
N TYR A 64 17.26 -2.34 13.05
CA TYR A 64 16.38 -3.41 12.59
C TYR A 64 14.94 -3.09 13.00
N VAL A 65 14.00 -3.22 12.06
CA VAL A 65 12.58 -2.97 12.31
C VAL A 65 11.85 -4.30 12.51
N ASP A 66 11.82 -5.12 11.46
CA ASP A 66 11.09 -6.39 11.44
C ASP A 66 11.40 -7.22 10.19
N LYS A 67 10.90 -8.45 10.12
CA LYS A 67 11.04 -9.37 8.99
C LYS A 67 9.76 -9.46 8.17
N VAL A 68 9.89 -9.50 6.85
CA VAL A 68 8.81 -9.71 5.89
C VAL A 68 8.27 -11.13 6.04
N LYS A 69 6.99 -11.25 6.41
CA LYS A 69 6.30 -12.53 6.64
C LYS A 69 5.42 -12.94 5.47
N MET A 70 4.88 -11.97 4.74
CA MET A 70 3.93 -12.20 3.65
C MET A 70 4.12 -11.15 2.57
N ILE A 71 3.88 -11.54 1.31
CA ILE A 71 4.03 -10.65 0.15
C ILE A 71 2.85 -10.83 -0.79
N LYS A 72 2.52 -9.76 -1.50
CA LYS A 72 1.68 -9.81 -2.69
C LYS A 72 2.45 -9.24 -3.87
N ASP A 73 2.69 -10.10 -4.87
CA ASP A 73 3.30 -9.69 -6.12
C ASP A 73 2.36 -8.76 -6.90
N TRP A 74 2.96 -7.75 -7.51
CA TRP A 74 2.27 -6.84 -8.42
C TRP A 74 1.95 -7.54 -9.75
N THR A 75 0.74 -7.32 -10.27
CA THR A 75 0.32 -7.76 -11.60
C THR A 75 -0.03 -6.56 -12.50
N PRO A 76 -0.03 -6.69 -13.83
CA PRO A 76 -0.44 -5.61 -14.73
C PRO A 76 -1.91 -5.18 -14.58
N VAL A 77 -2.74 -6.01 -13.95
CA VAL A 77 -4.17 -5.75 -13.77
C VAL A 77 -4.37 -5.07 -12.42
N LEU A 78 -4.37 -3.74 -12.43
CA LEU A 78 -4.40 -2.90 -11.22
C LEU A 78 -5.57 -3.24 -10.27
N ASP A 79 -6.75 -3.49 -10.85
CA ASP A 79 -7.96 -3.86 -10.12
C ASP A 79 -7.76 -5.14 -9.28
N GLN A 80 -7.10 -6.13 -9.86
CA GLN A 80 -6.78 -7.39 -9.15
C GLN A 80 -5.75 -7.17 -8.05
N ASN A 81 -4.81 -6.23 -8.19
CA ASN A 81 -3.85 -5.93 -7.13
C ASN A 81 -4.56 -5.38 -5.89
N VAL A 82 -5.40 -4.36 -6.06
CA VAL A 82 -6.08 -3.70 -4.94
C VAL A 82 -6.94 -4.72 -4.17
N ILE A 83 -7.69 -5.57 -4.87
CA ILE A 83 -8.50 -6.60 -4.21
C ILE A 83 -7.66 -7.70 -3.59
N ALA A 84 -6.59 -8.15 -4.24
CA ALA A 84 -5.73 -9.16 -3.66
C ALA A 84 -5.02 -8.67 -2.40
N ILE A 85 -4.59 -7.40 -2.38
CA ILE A 85 -4.04 -6.76 -1.19
C ILE A 85 -5.13 -6.62 -0.11
N GLY A 86 -6.33 -6.14 -0.47
CA GLY A 86 -7.45 -6.06 0.47
C GLY A 86 -7.86 -7.42 1.05
N SER A 87 -7.80 -8.48 0.24
CA SER A 87 -8.04 -9.86 0.69
C SER A 87 -6.95 -10.33 1.65
N MET A 88 -5.68 -10.06 1.33
CA MET A 88 -4.54 -10.35 2.21
C MET A 88 -4.68 -9.64 3.56
N VAL A 89 -5.16 -8.40 3.58
CA VAL A 89 -5.45 -7.62 4.81
C VAL A 89 -6.58 -8.28 5.60
N ILE A 90 -7.68 -8.64 4.95
CA ILE A 90 -8.81 -9.31 5.61
C ILE A 90 -8.39 -10.66 6.20
N ASP A 91 -7.62 -11.46 5.46
CA ASP A 91 -7.21 -12.80 5.89
C ASP A 91 -6.25 -12.77 7.09
N HIS A 92 -5.59 -11.63 7.32
CA HIS A 92 -4.63 -11.41 8.40
C HIS A 92 -5.06 -10.31 9.38
N GLU A 93 -6.35 -9.99 9.40
CA GLU A 93 -6.93 -8.92 10.21
C GLU A 93 -6.54 -9.03 11.69
N ARG A 94 -6.49 -10.25 12.26
CA ARG A 94 -6.08 -10.44 13.65
C ARG A 94 -4.66 -9.90 13.94
N LEU A 95 -3.70 -10.24 13.07
CA LEU A 95 -2.30 -9.79 13.23
C LEU A 95 -2.21 -8.27 13.08
N LEU A 96 -2.96 -7.72 12.12
CA LEU A 96 -2.96 -6.30 11.82
C LEU A 96 -3.70 -5.48 12.90
N ASN A 97 -4.74 -6.05 13.51
CA ASN A 97 -5.45 -5.45 14.63
C ASN A 97 -4.58 -5.30 15.88
N ASP A 98 -3.65 -6.23 16.12
CA ASP A 98 -2.68 -6.11 17.21
C ASP A 98 -1.75 -4.89 17.00
N GLN A 99 -1.49 -4.50 15.74
CA GLN A 99 -0.58 -3.41 15.38
C GLN A 99 -1.29 -2.06 15.16
N TYR A 100 -2.48 -2.06 14.57
CA TYR A 100 -3.21 -0.84 14.14
C TYR A 100 -4.56 -0.65 14.82
N GLY A 101 -5.01 -1.60 15.64
CA GLY A 101 -6.36 -1.60 16.21
C GLY A 101 -7.42 -2.00 15.17
N GLN A 102 -8.70 -1.72 15.46
CA GLN A 102 -9.81 -2.12 14.59
C GLN A 102 -9.92 -1.29 13.30
N ASP A 103 -9.16 -0.20 13.19
CA ASP A 103 -9.08 0.61 11.98
C ASP A 103 -7.92 0.18 11.11
N ILE A 104 -8.20 -0.85 10.31
CA ILE A 104 -7.22 -1.40 9.37
C ILE A 104 -7.33 -0.77 7.98
N ILE A 105 -8.49 -0.16 7.66
CA ILE A 105 -8.73 0.39 6.33
C ILE A 105 -7.87 1.63 6.09
N ARG A 106 -7.70 2.52 7.09
CA ARG A 106 -6.85 3.71 6.94
C ARG A 106 -5.40 3.30 6.68
N PRO A 107 -4.76 2.44 7.51
CA PRO A 107 -3.44 1.91 7.22
C PRO A 107 -3.30 1.29 5.84
N PHE A 108 -4.25 0.44 5.47
CA PHE A 108 -4.23 -0.27 4.21
C PHE A 108 -4.27 0.67 3.00
N VAL A 109 -5.24 1.58 2.96
CA VAL A 109 -5.41 2.52 1.85
C VAL A 109 -4.25 3.51 1.78
N LEU A 110 -3.81 4.04 2.94
CA LEU A 110 -2.64 4.92 2.99
C LEU A 110 -1.37 4.19 2.54
N THR A 111 -1.20 2.91 2.84
CA THR A 111 -0.05 2.14 2.37
C THR A 111 -0.02 2.04 0.85
N MET A 112 -1.17 1.86 0.21
CA MET A 112 -1.26 1.86 -1.25
C MET A 112 -0.97 3.24 -1.87
N MET A 113 -1.17 4.31 -1.09
CA MET A 113 -0.91 5.69 -1.50
C MET A 113 0.43 6.23 -0.98
N SER A 114 1.27 5.38 -0.38
CA SER A 114 2.51 5.77 0.31
C SER A 114 2.32 6.90 1.35
N GLY A 115 1.16 6.94 2.02
CA GLY A 115 0.80 7.92 3.03
C GLY A 115 0.58 9.34 2.50
N ARG A 116 0.42 9.50 1.18
CA ARG A 116 0.33 10.79 0.52
C ARG A 116 -0.89 10.87 -0.40
N VAL A 117 -1.46 12.06 -0.53
CA VAL A 117 -2.51 12.37 -1.50
C VAL A 117 -2.00 13.45 -2.45
N ARG A 118 -2.26 13.28 -3.75
CA ARG A 118 -2.07 14.30 -4.77
C ARG A 118 -3.32 15.18 -4.81
N PRO A 119 -3.22 16.50 -4.56
CA PRO A 119 -4.32 17.42 -4.78
C PRO A 119 -4.71 17.43 -6.27
N VAL A 120 -6.00 17.54 -6.57
CA VAL A 120 -6.53 17.63 -7.95
C VAL A 120 -6.23 18.99 -8.62
N VAL A 121 -5.52 19.90 -7.93
CA VAL A 121 -5.27 21.27 -8.43
C VAL A 121 -4.19 21.26 -9.52
N PHE A 122 -4.60 21.68 -10.73
CA PHE A 122 -3.81 21.73 -11.94
C PHE A 122 -2.38 22.26 -11.74
N GLY A 123 -1.39 21.42 -12.04
CA GLY A 123 0.00 21.81 -12.29
C GLY A 123 0.96 21.70 -11.10
N ILE A 124 0.50 21.36 -9.89
CA ILE A 124 1.36 21.19 -8.71
C ILE A 124 1.48 19.71 -8.35
N LEU A 125 2.65 19.10 -8.62
CA LEU A 125 2.99 17.72 -8.26
C LEU A 125 3.43 17.59 -6.78
N HIS A 126 2.77 18.29 -5.85
CA HIS A 126 3.08 18.13 -4.43
C HIS A 126 2.20 17.04 -3.83
N GLN A 127 2.85 16.10 -3.15
CA GLN A 127 2.21 15.02 -2.42
C GLN A 127 2.25 15.33 -0.93
N ASP A 128 1.08 15.64 -0.39
CA ASP A 128 0.94 16.01 1.01
C ASP A 128 0.30 14.89 1.80
N ARG A 129 0.48 14.93 3.12
CA ARG A 129 -0.24 14.01 4.00
C ARG A 129 -1.73 14.39 3.94
N PRO A 130 -2.65 13.41 3.87
CA PRO A 130 -4.08 13.70 3.93
C PRO A 130 -4.40 14.47 5.21
N GLU A 131 -5.15 15.56 5.08
CA GLU A 131 -5.63 16.37 6.21
C GLU A 131 -6.86 15.75 6.88
N ASP A 132 -7.60 14.94 6.12
CA ASP A 132 -8.80 14.23 6.54
C ASP A 132 -8.92 12.85 5.85
N ASP A 133 -10.02 12.15 6.13
CA ASP A 133 -10.31 10.82 5.60
C ASP A 133 -11.03 10.84 4.25
N SER A 134 -11.05 11.97 3.53
CA SER A 134 -11.71 12.07 2.22
C SER A 134 -11.15 11.10 1.18
N TYR A 135 -9.89 10.67 1.34
CA TYR A 135 -9.26 9.65 0.49
C TYR A 135 -9.95 8.29 0.57
N LEU A 136 -10.70 8.00 1.65
CA LEU A 136 -11.53 6.80 1.73
C LEU A 136 -12.67 6.83 0.71
N ASN A 137 -13.14 8.01 0.29
CA ASN A 137 -14.14 8.13 -0.77
C ASN A 137 -13.56 7.70 -2.13
N TYR A 138 -12.28 7.97 -2.39
CA TYR A 138 -11.57 7.48 -3.57
C TYR A 138 -11.52 5.95 -3.59
N PHE A 139 -11.19 5.37 -2.43
CA PHE A 139 -11.19 3.93 -2.26
C PHE A 139 -12.60 3.34 -2.44
N ILE A 140 -13.61 3.90 -1.81
CA ILE A 140 -15.01 3.46 -1.92
C ILE A 140 -15.49 3.50 -3.38
N ALA A 141 -15.27 4.61 -4.09
CA ALA A 141 -15.64 4.75 -5.51
C ALA A 141 -14.99 3.68 -6.38
N PHE A 142 -13.72 3.37 -6.12
CA PHE A 142 -12.99 2.31 -6.81
C PHE A 142 -13.59 0.93 -6.55
N MET A 143 -13.83 0.60 -5.28
CA MET A 143 -14.40 -0.68 -4.89
C MET A 143 -15.82 -0.88 -5.44
N ILE A 144 -16.65 0.18 -5.48
CA ILE A 144 -17.99 0.12 -6.09
C ILE A 144 -17.88 -0.18 -7.58
N LYS A 145 -16.96 0.48 -8.31
CA LYS A 145 -16.77 0.21 -9.73
C LYS A 145 -16.38 -1.25 -9.96
N LEU A 146 -15.46 -1.79 -9.15
CA LEU A 146 -15.08 -3.20 -9.22
C LEU A 146 -16.24 -4.14 -8.92
N LEU A 147 -17.05 -3.83 -7.90
CA LEU A 147 -18.24 -4.59 -7.58
C LEU A 147 -19.18 -4.63 -8.80
N LEU A 148 -19.53 -3.47 -9.36
CA LEU A 148 -20.44 -3.37 -10.50
C LEU A 148 -19.91 -4.09 -11.74
N THR A 149 -18.60 -4.00 -12.02
CA THR A 149 -17.97 -4.76 -13.11
C THR A 149 -18.05 -6.26 -12.86
N SER A 150 -17.70 -6.74 -11.66
CA SER A 150 -17.78 -8.16 -11.32
C SER A 150 -19.19 -8.73 -11.39
N LEU A 151 -20.21 -7.91 -11.10
CA LEU A 151 -21.61 -8.29 -11.20
C LEU A 151 -22.13 -8.31 -12.66
N ALA A 152 -21.50 -7.55 -13.56
CA ALA A 152 -21.90 -7.47 -14.96
C ALA A 152 -21.27 -8.58 -15.83
N GLU A 153 -20.13 -9.12 -15.42
CA GLU A 153 -19.35 -10.10 -16.20
C GLU A 153 -19.86 -11.56 -16.08
N ASP A 154 -20.93 -11.81 -15.31
CA ASP A 154 -21.45 -13.17 -14.99
C ASP A 154 -20.36 -14.11 -14.45
N ASP A 155 -19.35 -13.53 -13.80
CA ASP A 155 -18.29 -14.26 -13.12
C ASP A 155 -18.78 -14.64 -11.72
N ASP A 156 -19.05 -15.92 -11.48
CA ASP A 156 -19.60 -16.45 -10.21
C ASP A 156 -18.54 -16.51 -9.10
N ASP A 157 -17.60 -15.56 -9.06
CA ASP A 157 -16.67 -15.43 -7.95
C ASP A 157 -17.33 -14.69 -6.78
N GLN A 158 -18.28 -15.38 -6.15
CA GLN A 158 -18.98 -14.92 -4.95
C GLN A 158 -18.00 -14.61 -3.81
N HIS A 159 -16.85 -15.29 -3.76
CA HIS A 159 -15.85 -15.01 -2.74
C HIS A 159 -15.24 -13.62 -2.95
N TYR A 160 -14.87 -13.31 -4.18
CA TYR A 160 -14.38 -12.00 -4.60
C TYR A 160 -15.39 -10.88 -4.32
N GLN A 161 -16.66 -11.08 -4.69
CA GLN A 161 -17.73 -10.12 -4.45
C GLN A 161 -17.97 -9.86 -2.95
N ARG A 162 -17.94 -10.90 -2.11
CA ARG A 162 -18.07 -10.74 -0.64
C ARG A 162 -16.90 -9.96 -0.04
N LYS A 163 -15.67 -10.17 -0.52
CA LYS A 163 -14.49 -9.42 -0.06
C LYS A 163 -14.58 -7.95 -0.44
N ILE A 164 -15.03 -7.64 -1.66
CA ILE A 164 -15.28 -6.26 -2.09
C ILE A 164 -16.30 -5.56 -1.18
N LEU A 165 -17.45 -6.20 -0.94
CA LEU A 165 -18.50 -5.66 -0.06
C LEU A 165 -17.97 -5.39 1.35
N ARG A 166 -17.19 -6.34 1.90
CA ARG A 166 -16.58 -6.17 3.23
C ARG A 166 -15.64 -4.96 3.27
N LEU A 167 -14.78 -4.78 2.27
CA LEU A 167 -13.87 -3.63 2.18
C LEU A 167 -14.63 -2.30 2.05
N ILE A 168 -15.71 -2.27 1.26
CA ILE A 168 -16.59 -1.09 1.14
C ILE A 168 -17.17 -0.75 2.51
N LYS A 169 -17.74 -1.75 3.21
CA LYS A 169 -18.33 -1.54 4.53
C LYS A 169 -17.30 -0.97 5.53
N MET A 170 -16.10 -1.56 5.59
CA MET A 170 -15.04 -1.08 6.47
C MET A 170 -14.63 0.36 6.16
N ALA A 171 -14.60 0.76 4.89
CA ALA A 171 -14.30 2.13 4.49
C ALA A 171 -15.43 3.11 4.81
N VAL A 172 -16.69 2.71 4.58
CA VAL A 172 -17.88 3.53 4.87
C VAL A 172 -18.04 3.77 6.37
N ASP A 173 -17.82 2.76 7.20
CA ASP A 173 -17.94 2.85 8.65
C ASP A 173 -16.92 3.86 9.26
N LEU A 174 -15.86 4.21 8.52
CA LEU A 174 -14.79 5.12 8.94
C LEU A 174 -14.73 6.44 8.18
N SER A 175 -15.33 6.51 6.99
CA SER A 175 -15.40 7.74 6.20
C SER A 175 -16.29 8.78 6.93
N PRO A 176 -15.95 10.08 6.87
CA PRO A 176 -16.73 11.17 7.45
C PRO A 176 -18.07 11.41 6.72
N LEU A 177 -18.66 10.38 6.12
CA LEU A 177 -19.96 10.37 5.43
C LEU A 177 -21.11 10.56 6.43
N ALA A 178 -21.19 11.78 6.94
CA ALA A 178 -22.33 12.40 7.57
C ALA A 178 -22.26 13.87 7.13
N THR A 179 -22.96 14.32 6.09
CA THR A 179 -24.38 14.66 6.18
C THR A 179 -24.81 15.27 4.83
N HIS A 180 -26.00 14.92 4.33
CA HIS A 180 -26.71 15.60 3.22
C HIS A 180 -26.18 15.49 1.79
N SER A 181 -25.79 14.30 1.33
CA SER A 181 -25.62 14.06 -0.11
C SER A 181 -26.71 13.10 -0.62
N GLU A 182 -27.24 13.40 -1.81
CA GLU A 182 -28.25 12.54 -2.44
C GLU A 182 -27.67 11.14 -2.69
N PRO A 183 -28.50 10.07 -2.55
CA PRO A 183 -28.05 8.72 -2.84
C PRO A 183 -27.57 8.61 -4.29
N ILE A 184 -26.48 7.85 -4.49
CA ILE A 184 -25.87 7.63 -5.81
C ILE A 184 -26.89 7.05 -6.81
N TRP A 185 -27.77 6.16 -6.33
CA TRP A 185 -28.79 5.50 -7.14
C TRP A 185 -30.19 5.93 -6.70
N LYS A 186 -31.02 6.34 -7.67
CA LYS A 186 -32.40 6.82 -7.43
C LYS A 186 -33.44 5.85 -7.97
N GLU A 187 -33.05 4.92 -8.83
CA GLU A 187 -33.93 4.00 -9.53
C GLU A 187 -34.33 2.82 -8.64
N PRO A 188 -35.64 2.53 -8.48
CA PRO A 188 -36.11 1.38 -7.70
C PRO A 188 -35.57 0.03 -8.19
N GLU A 189 -35.42 -0.12 -9.50
CA GLU A 189 -34.90 -1.33 -10.16
C GLU A 189 -33.47 -1.65 -9.71
N THR A 190 -32.63 -0.63 -9.50
CA THR A 190 -31.26 -0.77 -8.99
C THR A 190 -31.25 -1.35 -7.57
N TRP A 191 -32.19 -0.92 -6.72
CA TRP A 191 -32.30 -1.42 -5.36
C TRP A 191 -32.84 -2.85 -5.30
N GLU A 192 -33.75 -3.21 -6.21
CA GLU A 192 -34.19 -4.59 -6.38
C GLU A 192 -33.04 -5.49 -6.84
N PHE A 193 -32.24 -5.03 -7.80
CA PHE A 193 -31.03 -5.71 -8.24
C PHE A 193 -30.05 -5.96 -7.08
N PHE A 194 -29.69 -4.92 -6.31
CA PHE A 194 -28.79 -5.10 -5.16
C PHE A 194 -29.35 -6.05 -4.11
N ASN A 195 -30.66 -5.97 -3.81
CA ASN A 195 -31.28 -6.86 -2.85
C ASN A 195 -31.22 -8.33 -3.31
N ASN A 196 -31.53 -8.60 -4.58
CA ASN A 196 -31.48 -9.95 -5.15
C ASN A 196 -30.04 -10.49 -5.16
N THR A 197 -29.08 -9.68 -5.60
CA THR A 197 -27.65 -10.02 -5.60
C THR A 197 -27.14 -10.32 -4.19
N LEU A 198 -27.42 -9.47 -3.20
CA LEU A 198 -27.00 -9.69 -1.82
C LEU A 198 -27.66 -10.94 -1.21
N THR A 199 -28.93 -11.21 -1.55
CA THR A 199 -29.62 -12.43 -1.11
C THR A 199 -28.96 -13.68 -1.68
N ASN A 200 -28.54 -13.64 -2.96
CA ASN A 200 -27.80 -14.74 -3.58
C ASN A 200 -26.41 -14.92 -2.96
N LEU A 201 -25.72 -13.82 -2.63
CA LEU A 201 -24.42 -13.85 -1.97
C LEU A 201 -24.48 -14.32 -0.52
N TYR A 202 -25.60 -14.12 0.18
CA TYR A 202 -25.78 -14.45 1.59
C TYR A 202 -27.09 -15.21 1.84
N PRO A 203 -27.27 -16.42 1.25
CA PRO A 203 -28.56 -17.12 1.23
C PRO A 203 -29.03 -17.59 2.62
N HIS A 204 -28.11 -17.67 3.59
CA HIS A 204 -28.37 -18.13 4.95
C HIS A 204 -28.20 -17.04 6.01
N ASP A 205 -27.93 -15.80 5.61
CA ASP A 205 -27.64 -14.70 6.53
C ASP A 205 -28.57 -13.51 6.25
N LYS A 206 -29.69 -13.50 6.99
CA LYS A 206 -30.76 -12.52 6.85
C LYS A 206 -30.46 -11.16 7.49
N GLU A 207 -29.44 -11.08 8.35
CA GLU A 207 -29.06 -9.84 9.03
C GLU A 207 -28.01 -9.06 8.23
N THR A 208 -27.16 -9.77 7.49
CA THR A 208 -26.10 -9.17 6.67
C THR A 208 -26.64 -8.42 5.45
N VAL A 209 -27.71 -8.90 4.81
CA VAL A 209 -28.29 -8.24 3.62
C VAL A 209 -28.80 -6.82 3.92
N PRO A 210 -29.66 -6.59 4.94
CA PRO A 210 -30.07 -5.23 5.32
C PRO A 210 -28.89 -4.32 5.67
N SER A 211 -27.88 -4.84 6.38
CA SER A 211 -26.68 -4.08 6.75
C SER A 211 -25.91 -3.58 5.51
N TYR A 212 -25.67 -4.44 4.52
CA TYR A 212 -25.00 -4.00 3.28
C TYR A 212 -25.87 -3.07 2.43
N LEU A 213 -27.19 -3.26 2.42
CA LEU A 213 -28.08 -2.31 1.75
C LEU A 213 -28.02 -0.91 2.37
N GLU A 214 -27.92 -0.82 3.71
CA GLU A 214 -27.74 0.45 4.40
C GLU A 214 -26.40 1.11 4.05
N VAL A 215 -25.31 0.32 4.05
CA VAL A 215 -23.99 0.78 3.60
C VAL A 215 -24.06 1.32 2.17
N LEU A 216 -24.73 0.61 1.25
CA LEU A 216 -24.90 1.06 -0.13
C LEU A 216 -25.74 2.35 -0.24
N ARG A 217 -26.74 2.52 0.63
CA ARG A 217 -27.56 3.74 0.68
C ARG A 217 -26.82 4.95 1.22
N SER A 218 -25.89 4.76 2.15
CA SER A 218 -25.09 5.85 2.72
C SER A 218 -23.95 6.31 1.82
N LEU A 219 -23.72 5.64 0.68
CA LEU A 219 -22.69 6.02 -0.28
C LEU A 219 -23.00 7.38 -0.91
N SER A 220 -22.00 8.26 -0.95
CA SER A 220 -22.15 9.61 -1.48
C SER A 220 -20.94 10.09 -2.32
N CYS A 221 -20.11 9.16 -2.81
CA CYS A 221 -18.92 9.48 -3.59
C CYS A 221 -19.24 9.82 -5.06
N ASN A 222 -18.43 10.69 -5.68
CA ASN A 222 -18.45 10.93 -7.11
C ASN A 222 -17.70 9.79 -7.81
N THR A 223 -18.44 8.75 -8.19
CA THR A 223 -17.87 7.48 -8.71
C THR A 223 -16.90 7.64 -9.87
N LYS A 224 -17.00 8.71 -10.67
CA LYS A 224 -16.10 8.94 -11.79
C LYS A 224 -14.82 9.65 -11.37
N ASP A 225 -14.94 10.79 -10.69
CA ASP A 225 -13.77 11.61 -10.36
C ASP A 225 -12.96 10.97 -9.21
N ASP A 226 -13.63 10.40 -8.21
CA ASP A 226 -13.01 9.72 -7.07
C ASP A 226 -12.28 8.43 -7.50
N PHE A 227 -12.82 7.70 -8.49
CA PHE A 227 -12.15 6.55 -9.08
C PHE A 227 -10.81 6.94 -9.72
N VAL A 228 -10.81 8.01 -10.52
CA VAL A 228 -9.60 8.51 -11.17
C VAL A 228 -8.61 9.03 -10.14
N ALA A 229 -9.10 9.70 -9.08
CA ALA A 229 -8.27 10.17 -7.99
C ALA A 229 -7.53 9.00 -7.30
N LEU A 230 -8.20 7.89 -6.99
CA LEU A 230 -7.49 6.73 -6.41
C LEU A 230 -6.38 6.24 -7.33
N LEU A 231 -6.69 6.04 -8.62
CA LEU A 231 -5.72 5.56 -9.61
C LEU A 231 -4.46 6.44 -9.67
N GLN A 232 -4.64 7.76 -9.62
CA GLN A 232 -3.53 8.71 -9.62
C GLN A 232 -2.68 8.65 -8.35
N ASN A 233 -3.28 8.27 -7.22
CA ASN A 233 -2.62 8.19 -5.92
C ASN A 233 -1.90 6.85 -5.68
N ILE A 234 -2.41 5.76 -6.22
CA ILE A 234 -1.81 4.42 -6.06
C ILE A 234 -0.75 4.09 -7.10
N GLY A 235 -0.48 4.98 -8.07
CA GLY A 235 0.52 4.77 -9.13
C GLY A 235 1.93 4.45 -8.60
N HIS A 236 2.21 4.84 -7.35
CA HIS A 236 3.41 4.46 -6.61
C HIS A 236 3.59 2.98 -6.34
N CYS A 237 2.49 2.25 -6.15
CA CYS A 237 2.54 0.82 -5.91
C CYS A 237 2.87 0.04 -7.19
N PHE A 238 2.95 0.71 -8.34
CA PHE A 238 3.26 0.07 -9.60
C PHE A 238 4.65 -0.57 -9.54
N GLN A 239 4.73 -1.85 -9.91
CA GLN A 239 5.94 -2.68 -9.85
C GLN A 239 6.57 -2.86 -8.45
N ARG A 240 5.89 -2.43 -7.38
CA ARG A 240 6.29 -2.65 -5.99
C ARG A 240 5.49 -3.78 -5.36
N LYS A 241 6.08 -4.50 -4.41
CA LYS A 241 5.37 -5.57 -3.68
C LYS A 241 4.76 -5.05 -2.40
N PHE A 242 3.48 -5.30 -2.19
CA PHE A 242 2.87 -5.10 -0.88
C PHE A 242 3.32 -6.22 0.06
N PHE A 243 3.58 -5.90 1.33
CA PHE A 243 3.99 -6.90 2.31
C PHE A 243 3.40 -6.66 3.69
N ILE A 244 3.38 -7.74 4.48
CA ILE A 244 3.08 -7.73 5.92
C ILE A 244 4.27 -8.35 6.66
N THR A 245 4.72 -7.73 7.75
CA THR A 245 5.83 -8.22 8.57
C THR A 245 5.38 -9.16 9.69
N GLU A 246 6.33 -9.77 10.41
CA GLU A 246 6.02 -10.70 11.51
C GLU A 246 5.26 -10.05 12.67
N ARG A 247 5.55 -8.78 12.96
CA ARG A 247 4.86 -7.96 13.97
C ARG A 247 3.63 -7.23 13.42
N GLY A 248 3.25 -7.47 12.16
CA GLY A 248 2.04 -6.91 11.57
C GLY A 248 2.19 -5.51 10.98
N TYR A 249 3.41 -5.03 10.71
CA TYR A 249 3.56 -3.82 9.90
C TYR A 249 3.20 -4.09 8.44
N ILE A 250 2.58 -3.11 7.79
CA ILE A 250 2.28 -3.16 6.35
C ILE A 250 3.12 -2.15 5.57
N GLY A 251 3.46 -2.50 4.33
CA GLY A 251 4.34 -1.67 3.52
C GLY A 251 4.40 -2.04 2.04
N THR A 252 5.18 -1.26 1.28
CA THR A 252 5.48 -1.52 -0.14
C THR A 252 6.98 -1.50 -0.40
N GLY A 253 7.52 -2.60 -0.91
CA GLY A 253 8.95 -2.79 -1.15
C GLY A 253 9.32 -2.97 -2.63
N PRO A 254 10.63 -3.08 -2.92
CA PRO A 254 11.16 -3.22 -4.27
C PRO A 254 10.68 -4.53 -4.92
N ARG A 255 10.82 -4.62 -6.25
CA ARG A 255 10.38 -5.79 -7.01
C ARG A 255 11.12 -7.08 -6.63
N SER A 256 12.35 -6.97 -6.13
CA SER A 256 13.16 -8.10 -5.66
C SER A 256 12.81 -8.61 -4.26
N LEU A 257 11.89 -7.95 -3.56
CA LEU A 257 11.49 -8.33 -2.20
C LEU A 257 10.93 -9.76 -2.14
N GLU A 258 11.37 -10.51 -1.14
CA GLU A 258 10.97 -11.88 -0.84
C GLU A 258 10.63 -12.08 0.65
N LEU A 259 10.00 -13.22 0.94
CA LEU A 259 9.76 -13.66 2.31
C LEU A 259 11.08 -13.83 3.07
N GLY A 260 11.12 -13.34 4.30
CA GLY A 260 12.30 -13.41 5.16
C GLY A 260 13.27 -12.23 5.01
N ASP A 261 13.06 -11.36 4.02
CA ASP A 261 13.79 -10.09 3.93
C ASP A 261 13.50 -9.20 5.15
N SER A 262 14.45 -8.33 5.48
CA SER A 262 14.38 -7.49 6.66
C SER A 262 14.10 -6.04 6.30
N VAL A 263 13.19 -5.43 7.05
CA VAL A 263 12.98 -3.98 7.07
C VAL A 263 13.98 -3.37 8.03
N CYS A 264 14.68 -2.33 7.60
CA CYS A 264 15.59 -1.58 8.45
C CYS A 264 15.56 -0.07 8.16
N ILE A 265 16.09 0.69 9.12
CA ILE A 265 16.40 2.11 8.98
C ILE A 265 17.91 2.22 8.93
N LEU A 266 18.47 2.72 7.83
CA LEU A 266 19.91 2.99 7.72
C LEU A 266 20.15 4.45 8.09
N PHE A 267 21.08 4.71 9.00
CA PHE A 267 21.41 6.07 9.43
C PHE A 267 22.03 6.86 8.28
N GLY A 268 21.58 8.10 8.10
CA GLY A 268 21.96 8.97 6.97
C GLY A 268 21.18 8.72 5.68
N GLY A 269 20.20 7.81 5.68
CA GLY A 269 19.24 7.62 4.58
C GLY A 269 17.88 8.27 4.87
N ASP A 270 17.18 8.71 3.81
CA ASP A 270 15.88 9.42 3.93
C ASP A 270 14.66 8.50 3.94
N ALA A 271 14.86 7.19 3.72
CA ALA A 271 13.80 6.19 3.60
C ALA A 271 14.02 5.02 4.58
N ARG A 272 13.15 4.00 4.50
CA ARG A 272 13.41 2.68 5.10
C ARG A 272 13.85 1.77 3.97
N TYR A 273 14.56 0.72 4.31
CA TYR A 273 15.21 -0.12 3.33
C TYR A 273 14.85 -1.58 3.56
N ILE A 274 14.86 -2.32 2.46
CA ILE A 274 14.78 -3.77 2.47
C ILE A 274 16.19 -4.31 2.27
N VAL A 275 16.57 -5.20 3.17
CA VAL A 275 17.87 -5.87 3.14
C VAL A 275 17.71 -7.37 3.29
N ARG A 276 18.54 -8.13 2.58
CA ARG A 276 18.53 -9.60 2.60
C ARG A 276 19.83 -10.13 3.22
N PRO A 277 19.79 -10.98 4.26
CA PRO A 277 21.00 -11.57 4.80
C PRO A 277 21.69 -12.43 3.72
N ARG A 278 23.00 -12.27 3.55
CA ARG A 278 23.77 -13.04 2.56
C ARG A 278 23.82 -14.53 2.89
N SER A 279 23.79 -14.86 4.18
CA SER A 279 23.60 -16.20 4.71
C SER A 279 22.96 -16.12 6.10
N PRO A 280 22.36 -17.20 6.63
CA PRO A 280 21.68 -17.19 7.93
C PRO A 280 22.56 -16.77 9.12
N SER A 281 23.88 -16.89 9.00
CA SER A 281 24.85 -16.59 10.05
C SER A 281 25.79 -15.43 9.72
N SER A 282 25.55 -14.73 8.61
CA SER A 282 26.35 -13.58 8.19
C SER A 282 25.77 -12.29 8.77
N ASP A 283 26.66 -11.38 9.15
CA ASP A 283 26.37 -9.97 9.45
C ASP A 283 26.35 -9.09 8.20
N GLU A 284 26.60 -9.66 7.02
CA GLU A 284 26.48 -9.00 5.73
C GLU A 284 25.07 -9.13 5.16
N TYR A 285 24.55 -8.00 4.69
CA TYR A 285 23.26 -7.92 4.04
C TYR A 285 23.41 -7.34 2.64
N ILE A 286 22.61 -7.88 1.72
CA ILE A 286 22.38 -7.32 0.40
C ILE A 286 21.35 -6.21 0.56
N PHE A 287 21.72 -5.01 0.10
CA PHE A 287 20.77 -3.90 -0.05
C PHE A 287 19.86 -4.18 -1.25
N LEU A 288 18.54 -4.19 -1.05
CA LEU A 288 17.57 -4.42 -2.14
C LEU A 288 16.92 -3.15 -2.65
N GLY A 289 16.63 -2.19 -1.76
CA GLY A 289 16.04 -0.92 -2.18
C GLY A 289 15.26 -0.23 -1.06
N ASN A 290 14.66 0.91 -1.41
CA ASN A 290 13.79 1.66 -0.52
C ASN A 290 12.44 0.94 -0.31
N THR A 291 11.77 1.23 0.80
CA THR A 291 10.43 0.72 1.10
C THR A 291 9.57 1.82 1.70
N TYR A 292 8.25 1.68 1.60
CA TYR A 292 7.26 2.39 2.41
C TYR A 292 6.76 1.47 3.54
N VAL A 293 6.66 1.97 4.77
CA VAL A 293 6.13 1.20 5.92
C VAL A 293 5.24 2.11 6.77
N HIS A 294 3.95 1.76 6.83
CA HIS A 294 2.94 2.55 7.51
C HIS A 294 3.15 2.54 9.03
N GLY A 295 2.92 3.69 9.68
CA GLY A 295 3.23 3.93 11.10
C GLY A 295 4.71 4.16 11.45
N ILE A 296 5.65 3.77 10.58
CA ILE A 296 7.11 3.98 10.79
C ILE A 296 7.63 5.20 10.03
N MET A 297 7.02 5.51 8.89
CA MET A 297 7.36 6.71 8.10
C MET A 297 6.47 7.92 8.40
N GLU A 298 5.40 7.72 9.17
CA GLU A 298 4.45 8.77 9.54
C GLU A 298 4.91 9.56 10.77
N ARG A 299 5.67 8.91 11.65
CA ARG A 299 6.40 9.56 12.73
C ARG A 299 7.76 9.99 12.23
N GLU A 300 8.11 11.26 12.44
CA GLU A 300 9.50 11.67 12.45
C GLU A 300 10.23 10.72 13.41
N ALA A 301 11.08 9.84 12.87
CA ALA A 301 11.82 8.87 13.66
C ALA A 301 12.98 9.56 14.40
N THR A 302 12.65 10.61 15.16
CA THR A 302 13.54 11.41 15.98
C THR A 302 12.85 11.69 17.31
N THR A 303 12.68 10.66 18.13
CA THR A 303 12.71 10.85 19.58
C THR A 303 13.21 9.59 20.26
N THR A 304 14.54 9.40 20.23
CA THR A 304 15.37 8.90 21.34
C THR A 304 16.83 9.15 20.99
#